data_AF-A0A973ESL5-F1
#
_entry.id   AF-A0A973ESL5-F1
#
_cell.length_a   1.000
_cell.length_b   1.000
_cell.length_c   1.000
_cell.angle_alpha   90.00
_cell.angle_beta   90.00
_cell.angle_gamma   90.00
#
_symmetry.space_group_name_H-M   'P 1'
#
loop_
_entity.id
_entity.type
_entity.pdbx_description
1 polymer ?
#
loop_
_entity_poly.entity_id
_entity_poly.type
_entity_poly.pdbx_seq_one_letter_code
_entity_poly.pdbx_strand_id
1 'polypeptide(L)'
;MKRIAVIACTLLLLAFLPAAFAFCEAQPITVTIYNQNRGLINEVRDLSIPKGIHLLEFRDVAETVDPTSLQVRSLTAPESFKVLDQNYEYDLINVQNLLNKYISKRLKIIVPDPQGPPEARVVRDAVLLANNDRPIFQIDASDTSPSSPGRSEIYVGSYDAILLPEIPEGLRPQPTLLWLVDNRGQEQHKVEVSYLAGNINW
;
A
#
# COMPACT_ATOMS: atom_id res chain seq x y z
N MET A 1 11.19 -71.12 52.48
CA MET A 1 9.85 -70.63 52.85
C MET A 1 9.90 -69.11 53.00
N LYS A 2 8.87 -68.39 52.51
CA LYS A 2 8.59 -66.92 52.62
C LYS A 2 9.45 -66.02 51.72
N ARG A 3 9.04 -65.71 50.47
CA ARG A 3 8.06 -64.69 49.99
C ARG A 3 8.40 -63.25 50.42
N ILE A 4 8.95 -62.45 49.51
CA ILE A 4 8.89 -60.97 49.53
C ILE A 4 8.45 -60.51 48.13
N ALA A 5 7.36 -59.75 48.11
CA ALA A 5 6.64 -59.30 46.93
C ALA A 5 7.35 -58.10 46.27
N VAL A 6 7.48 -58.15 44.94
CA VAL A 6 7.95 -57.03 44.12
C VAL A 6 6.73 -56.22 43.69
N ILE A 7 6.67 -54.96 44.11
CA ILE A 7 5.66 -53.98 43.73
C ILE A 7 6.03 -53.46 42.34
N ALA A 8 5.23 -53.81 41.33
CA ALA A 8 5.31 -53.23 39.99
C ALA A 8 4.51 -51.92 39.97
N CYS A 9 5.22 -50.79 39.96
CA CYS A 9 4.63 -49.46 39.75
C CYS A 9 4.62 -49.18 38.24
N THR A 10 3.44 -49.28 37.63
CA THR A 10 3.18 -49.09 36.20
C THR A 10 3.33 -47.62 35.81
N LEU A 11 4.30 -47.32 34.94
CA LEU A 11 4.53 -45.99 34.39
C LEU A 11 3.55 -45.73 33.22
N LEU A 12 2.62 -44.79 33.41
CA LEU A 12 1.68 -44.33 32.39
C LEU A 12 2.40 -43.33 31.45
N LEU A 13 2.71 -43.74 30.22
CA LEU A 13 3.31 -42.87 29.20
C LEU A 13 2.18 -42.13 28.44
N LEU A 14 1.98 -40.84 28.71
CA LEU A 14 1.14 -39.97 27.89
C LEU A 14 1.83 -39.70 26.55
N ALA A 15 1.27 -40.21 25.45
CA ALA A 15 1.69 -39.86 24.10
C ALA A 15 1.14 -38.47 23.72
N PHE A 16 2.01 -37.47 23.71
CA PHE A 16 1.71 -36.13 23.18
C PHE A 16 1.85 -36.19 21.65
N LEU A 17 0.73 -36.20 20.92
CA LEU A 17 0.73 -36.01 19.47
C LEU A 17 1.10 -34.54 19.19
N PRO A 18 2.20 -34.24 18.49
CA PRO A 18 2.46 -32.88 18.05
C PRO A 18 1.39 -32.49 17.03
N ALA A 19 0.66 -31.41 17.31
CA ALA A 19 -0.15 -30.73 16.31
C ALA A 19 0.78 -30.33 15.16
N ALA A 20 0.52 -30.85 13.96
CA ALA A 20 1.22 -30.42 12.77
C ALA A 20 0.86 -28.96 12.50
N PHE A 21 1.75 -28.05 12.88
CA PHE A 21 1.69 -26.67 12.41
C PHE A 21 1.98 -26.71 10.90
N ALA A 22 0.96 -26.41 10.09
CA ALA A 22 1.17 -26.10 8.69
C ALA A 22 1.94 -24.78 8.64
N PHE A 23 3.25 -24.86 8.40
CA PHE A 23 4.02 -23.69 8.02
C PHE A 23 3.53 -23.31 6.62
N CYS A 24 2.91 -22.13 6.50
CA CYS A 24 2.73 -21.50 5.20
C CYS A 24 4.14 -21.23 4.68
N GLU A 25 4.59 -22.01 3.69
CA GLU A 25 5.87 -21.81 3.04
C GLU A 25 5.86 -20.40 2.43
N ALA A 26 6.62 -19.49 3.05
CA ALA A 26 6.78 -18.14 2.51
C ALA A 26 7.41 -18.29 1.12
N GLN A 27 6.71 -17.78 0.12
CA GLN A 27 7.17 -17.80 -1.26
C GLN A 27 8.59 -17.18 -1.35
N PRO A 28 9.52 -17.82 -2.08
CA PRO A 28 10.92 -17.40 -2.06
C PRO A 28 11.07 -16.04 -2.76
N ILE A 29 11.43 -15.02 -2.00
CA ILE A 29 11.90 -13.74 -2.50
C ILE A 29 13.43 -13.75 -2.42
N THR A 30 14.09 -13.53 -3.55
CA THR A 30 15.55 -13.41 -3.64
C THR A 30 15.91 -11.98 -4.01
N VAL A 31 16.86 -11.40 -3.28
CA VAL A 31 17.37 -10.05 -3.56
C VAL A 31 18.86 -10.14 -3.88
N THR A 32 19.23 -9.67 -5.07
CA THR A 32 20.63 -9.52 -5.49
C THR A 32 20.99 -8.04 -5.46
N ILE A 33 21.96 -7.66 -4.63
CA ILE A 33 22.37 -6.27 -4.47
C ILE A 33 23.50 -5.95 -5.45
N TYR A 34 23.36 -4.85 -6.20
CA TYR A 34 24.39 -4.28 -7.06
C TYR A 34 24.98 -3.02 -6.44
N ASN A 35 26.07 -2.49 -7.03
CA ASN A 35 26.53 -1.15 -6.66
C ASN A 35 25.52 -0.08 -7.12
N GLN A 36 25.65 1.16 -6.62
CA GLN A 36 24.75 2.29 -6.92
C GLN A 36 23.32 2.17 -6.35
N ASN A 37 23.18 1.55 -5.17
CA ASN A 37 21.90 1.46 -4.45
C ASN A 37 20.78 0.78 -5.25
N ARG A 38 21.13 -0.15 -6.16
CA ARG A 38 20.17 -0.94 -6.93
C ARG A 38 20.23 -2.39 -6.50
N GLY A 39 19.10 -3.09 -6.58
CA GLY A 39 19.08 -4.55 -6.50
C GLY A 39 18.06 -5.14 -7.45
N LEU A 40 18.34 -6.38 -7.87
CA LEU A 40 17.39 -7.22 -8.58
C LEU A 40 16.59 -8.01 -7.56
N ILE A 41 15.28 -7.78 -7.56
CA ILE A 41 14.31 -8.55 -6.80
C ILE A 41 13.77 -9.61 -7.75
N ASN A 42 13.85 -10.87 -7.33
CA ASN A 42 13.19 -11.99 -8.00
C ASN A 42 12.22 -12.63 -7.01
N GLU A 43 10.96 -12.72 -7.39
CA GLU A 43 9.88 -13.19 -6.57
C GLU A 43 9.02 -14.20 -7.33
N VAL A 44 8.59 -15.25 -6.64
CA VAL A 44 7.73 -16.29 -7.21
C VAL A 44 6.41 -16.33 -6.46
N ARG A 45 5.29 -15.99 -7.12
CA ARG A 45 3.95 -16.05 -6.51
C ARG A 45 3.07 -17.10 -7.16
N ASP A 46 2.28 -17.77 -6.35
CA ASP A 46 1.15 -18.59 -6.80
C ASP A 46 -0.07 -17.68 -7.02
N LEU A 47 -0.57 -17.67 -8.26
CA LEU A 47 -1.70 -16.86 -8.70
C LEU A 47 -2.76 -17.76 -9.34
N SER A 48 -4.03 -17.54 -8.97
CA SER A 48 -5.18 -18.07 -9.70
C SER A 48 -5.53 -17.10 -10.81
N ILE A 49 -5.36 -17.53 -12.05
CA ILE A 49 -5.61 -16.75 -13.26
C ILE A 49 -6.62 -17.53 -14.10
N PRO A 50 -7.88 -17.09 -14.21
CA PRO A 50 -8.86 -17.80 -15.01
C PRO A 50 -8.46 -17.84 -16.49
N LYS A 51 -9.02 -18.79 -17.25
CA LYS A 51 -8.79 -18.86 -18.70
C LYS A 51 -9.33 -17.63 -19.41
N GLY A 52 -8.66 -17.22 -20.48
CA GLY A 52 -8.99 -16.05 -21.28
C GLY A 52 -8.18 -14.82 -20.90
N ILE A 53 -8.69 -13.65 -21.29
CA ILE A 53 -8.04 -12.36 -21.06
C ILE A 53 -8.53 -11.77 -19.74
N HIS A 54 -7.60 -11.47 -18.83
CA HIS A 54 -7.90 -10.90 -17.51
C HIS A 54 -6.94 -9.78 -17.15
N LEU A 55 -7.44 -8.81 -16.38
CA LEU A 55 -6.60 -7.79 -15.75
C LEU A 55 -6.15 -8.31 -14.38
N LEU A 56 -4.84 -8.39 -14.18
CA LEU A 56 -4.21 -8.84 -12.96
C LEU A 56 -3.55 -7.66 -12.25
N GLU A 57 -3.88 -7.46 -10.98
CA GLU A 57 -3.20 -6.51 -10.10
C GLU A 57 -2.10 -7.22 -9.31
N PHE A 58 -0.85 -6.92 -9.61
CA PHE A 58 0.30 -7.41 -8.86
C PHE A 58 0.75 -6.34 -7.85
N ARG A 59 0.33 -6.54 -6.61
CA ARG A 59 0.52 -5.64 -5.47
C ARG A 59 1.84 -5.93 -4.74
N ASP A 60 2.16 -5.16 -3.70
CA ASP A 60 3.30 -5.42 -2.81
C ASP A 60 4.64 -5.46 -3.55
N VAL A 61 4.85 -4.52 -4.48
CA VAL A 61 6.16 -4.33 -5.13
C VAL A 61 6.92 -3.17 -4.51
N ALA A 62 8.23 -3.14 -4.71
CA ALA A 62 9.06 -2.08 -4.15
C ALA A 62 8.61 -0.69 -4.64
N GLU A 63 8.61 0.31 -3.76
CA GLU A 63 8.26 1.72 -4.09
C GLU A 63 9.20 2.35 -5.13
N THR A 64 10.43 1.84 -5.18
CA THR A 64 11.50 2.26 -6.09
C THR A 64 11.67 1.31 -7.28
N VAL A 65 10.63 0.52 -7.60
CA VAL A 65 10.63 -0.38 -8.75
C VAL A 65 10.90 0.41 -10.03
N ASP A 66 11.80 -0.11 -10.86
CA ASP A 66 12.03 0.33 -12.23
C ASP A 66 11.07 -0.45 -13.15
N PRO A 67 9.94 0.14 -13.58
CA PRO A 67 8.93 -0.56 -14.36
C PRO A 67 9.45 -1.05 -15.71
N THR A 68 10.51 -0.43 -16.24
CA THR A 68 11.09 -0.81 -17.53
C THR A 68 11.94 -2.08 -17.46
N SER A 69 12.32 -2.48 -16.25
CA SER A 69 13.12 -3.67 -16.00
C SER A 69 12.29 -4.93 -15.71
N LEU A 70 10.97 -4.78 -15.69
CA LEU A 70 10.04 -5.79 -15.22
C LEU A 70 9.94 -6.97 -16.20
N GLN A 71 10.16 -8.17 -15.68
CA GLN A 71 10.03 -9.43 -16.41
C GLN A 71 9.06 -10.34 -15.66
N VAL A 72 8.12 -10.94 -16.40
CA VAL A 72 7.08 -11.82 -15.86
C VAL A 72 7.04 -13.09 -16.68
N ARG A 73 7.06 -14.25 -16.02
CA ARG A 73 6.88 -15.55 -16.67
C ARG A 73 6.12 -16.52 -15.78
N SER A 74 5.29 -17.36 -16.38
CA SER A 74 4.73 -18.50 -15.66
C SER A 74 5.74 -19.65 -15.65
N LEU A 75 6.06 -20.17 -14.48
CA LEU A 75 6.87 -21.37 -14.28
C LEU A 75 6.07 -22.65 -14.55
N THR A 76 4.75 -22.63 -14.28
CA THR A 76 3.91 -23.82 -14.44
C THR A 76 3.48 -24.06 -15.89
N ALA A 77 3.18 -22.99 -16.65
CA ALA A 77 2.73 -23.13 -18.03
C ALA A 77 3.20 -21.98 -18.95
N PRO A 78 4.52 -21.90 -19.24
CA PRO A 78 5.13 -20.78 -19.97
C PRO A 78 4.49 -20.48 -21.33
N GLU A 79 4.20 -21.52 -22.12
CA GLU A 79 3.67 -21.38 -23.49
C GLU A 79 2.19 -20.94 -23.53
N SER A 80 1.47 -21.09 -22.42
CA SER A 80 0.04 -20.82 -22.34
C SER A 80 -0.30 -19.56 -21.53
N PHE A 81 0.71 -18.86 -21.04
CA PHE A 81 0.58 -17.59 -20.31
C PHE A 81 1.28 -16.49 -21.10
N LYS A 82 0.51 -15.47 -21.51
CA LYS A 82 1.06 -14.33 -22.23
C LYS A 82 0.66 -13.02 -21.57
N VAL A 83 1.63 -12.15 -21.29
CA VAL A 83 1.35 -10.76 -20.92
C VAL A 83 1.11 -9.99 -22.22
N LEU A 84 -0.10 -9.43 -22.35
CA LEU A 84 -0.53 -8.62 -23.49
C LEU A 84 -0.18 -7.14 -23.29
N ASP A 85 -0.35 -6.66 -22.06
CA ASP A 85 -0.09 -5.28 -21.69
C ASP A 85 0.46 -5.21 -20.25
N GLN A 86 1.29 -4.20 -20.01
CA GLN A 86 1.92 -3.94 -18.74
C GLN A 86 1.87 -2.43 -18.45
N ASN A 87 1.07 -2.07 -17.46
CA ASN A 87 0.95 -0.71 -16.97
C ASN A 87 1.46 -0.64 -15.52
N TYR A 88 2.05 0.50 -15.16
CA TYR A 88 2.50 0.77 -13.80
C TYR A 88 1.82 2.03 -13.27
N GLU A 89 1.02 1.86 -12.22
CA GLU A 89 0.37 2.99 -11.54
C GLU A 89 1.29 3.51 -10.42
N TYR A 90 1.91 4.67 -10.66
CA TYR A 90 2.81 5.35 -9.71
C TYR A 90 2.08 6.39 -8.82
N ASP A 91 0.75 6.50 -8.92
CA ASP A 91 -0.06 7.47 -8.16
C ASP A 91 -0.23 7.02 -6.69
N LEU A 92 0.90 6.87 -5.99
CA LEU A 92 0.95 6.52 -4.58
C LEU A 92 0.34 7.63 -3.73
N ILE A 93 -0.39 7.23 -2.69
CA ILE A 93 -0.90 8.14 -1.67
C ILE A 93 0.30 8.72 -0.92
N ASN A 94 0.55 10.01 -1.16
CA ASN A 94 1.40 10.84 -0.32
C ASN A 94 0.70 12.19 -0.13
N VAL A 95 1.14 12.99 0.86
CA VAL A 95 0.49 14.28 1.19
C VAL A 95 0.38 15.17 -0.05
N GLN A 96 1.42 15.23 -0.87
CA GLN A 96 1.47 16.10 -2.05
C GLN A 96 0.43 15.68 -3.10
N ASN A 97 0.43 14.42 -3.52
CA ASN A 97 -0.50 13.87 -4.51
C ASN A 97 -1.95 13.90 -3.99
N LEU A 98 -2.14 13.62 -2.71
CA LEU A 98 -3.44 13.66 -2.06
C LEU A 98 -4.02 15.08 -2.12
N LEU A 99 -3.27 16.09 -1.70
CA LEU A 99 -3.71 17.49 -1.75
C LEU A 99 -3.87 17.98 -3.20
N ASN A 100 -3.00 17.57 -4.13
CA ASN A 100 -3.13 17.93 -5.55
C ASN A 100 -4.48 17.46 -6.14
N LYS A 101 -4.95 16.26 -5.77
CA LYS A 101 -6.27 15.75 -6.21
C LYS A 101 -7.46 16.45 -5.52
N TYR A 102 -7.19 17.28 -4.51
CA TYR A 102 -8.16 18.11 -3.79
C TYR A 102 -8.18 19.57 -4.23
N ILE A 103 -7.39 19.98 -5.22
CA ILE A 103 -7.46 21.32 -5.79
C ILE A 103 -8.87 21.57 -6.35
N SER A 104 -9.42 22.75 -6.03
CA SER A 104 -10.79 23.18 -6.30
C SER A 104 -11.89 22.35 -5.62
N LYS A 105 -11.56 21.51 -4.63
CA LYS A 105 -12.52 20.75 -3.84
C LYS A 105 -12.66 21.31 -2.43
N ARG A 106 -13.83 21.07 -1.82
CA ARG A 106 -14.11 21.43 -0.42
C ARG A 106 -13.42 20.45 0.52
N LEU A 107 -12.83 20.99 1.57
CA LEU A 107 -12.21 20.27 2.67
C LEU A 107 -12.36 21.07 3.97
N LYS A 108 -11.87 20.54 5.08
CA LYS A 108 -11.82 21.27 6.35
C LYS A 108 -10.39 21.49 6.79
N ILE A 109 -10.11 22.63 7.42
CA ILE A 109 -8.81 22.93 8.01
C ILE A 109 -8.95 23.20 9.50
N ILE A 110 -7.93 22.80 10.27
CA ILE A 110 -7.79 23.16 11.68
C ILE A 110 -6.78 24.30 11.75
N VAL A 111 -7.22 25.46 12.24
CA VAL A 111 -6.41 26.67 12.37
C VAL A 111 -6.49 27.24 13.78
N PRO A 112 -5.50 28.04 14.22
CA PRO A 112 -5.61 28.82 15.46
C PRO A 112 -6.87 29.68 15.46
N ASP A 113 -7.60 29.68 16.58
CA ASP A 113 -8.75 30.55 16.74
C ASP A 113 -8.29 31.97 17.08
N PRO A 114 -8.49 32.98 16.20
CA PRO A 114 -8.09 34.35 16.47
C PRO A 114 -8.87 35.02 17.60
N GLN A 115 -10.03 34.47 17.99
CA GLN A 115 -10.88 35.01 19.07
C GLN A 115 -10.70 34.25 20.39
N GLY A 116 -9.99 33.13 20.37
CA GLY A 116 -9.78 32.27 21.54
C GLY A 116 -8.46 32.53 22.28
N PRO A 117 -8.20 31.80 23.36
CA PRO A 117 -6.86 31.75 23.96
C PRO A 117 -5.83 31.23 22.94
N PRO A 118 -4.50 31.45 23.15
CA PRO A 118 -3.46 31.10 22.18
C PRO A 118 -3.46 29.63 21.70
N GLU A 119 -3.94 28.71 22.53
CA GLU A 119 -4.03 27.27 22.23
C GLU A 119 -5.36 26.86 21.57
N ALA A 120 -6.34 27.78 21.47
CA ALA A 120 -7.62 27.46 20.88
C ALA A 120 -7.50 27.16 19.39
N ARG A 121 -8.30 26.19 18.94
CA ARG A 121 -8.35 25.73 17.55
C ARG A 121 -9.79 25.73 17.07
N VAL A 122 -9.96 26.11 15.81
CA VAL A 122 -11.25 26.11 15.14
C VAL A 122 -11.16 25.35 13.83
N VAL A 123 -12.21 24.56 13.55
CA VAL A 123 -12.36 23.86 12.28
C VAL A 123 -13.11 24.77 11.32
N ARG A 124 -12.55 25.03 10.14
CA ARG A 124 -13.16 25.86 9.10
C ARG A 124 -13.36 25.07 7.81
N ASP A 125 -14.46 25.32 7.13
CA ASP A 125 -14.66 24.85 5.77
C ASP A 125 -13.80 25.69 4.82
N ALA A 126 -13.14 25.02 3.87
CA ALA A 126 -12.25 25.67 2.93
C ALA A 126 -12.26 24.98 1.57
N VAL A 127 -11.86 25.72 0.54
CA VAL A 127 -11.56 25.18 -0.78
C VAL A 127 -10.06 25.29 -1.02
N LEU A 128 -9.40 24.18 -1.35
CA LEU A 128 -7.98 24.21 -1.70
C LEU A 128 -7.81 24.82 -3.10
N LEU A 129 -7.12 25.95 -3.21
CA LEU A 129 -6.89 26.62 -4.49
C LEU A 129 -5.61 26.14 -5.19
N ALA A 130 -4.56 25.90 -4.41
CA ALA A 130 -3.26 25.47 -4.93
C ALA A 130 -2.45 24.72 -3.86
N ASN A 131 -1.50 23.90 -4.30
CA ASN A 131 -0.59 23.16 -3.45
C ASN A 131 0.86 23.24 -3.98
N ASN A 132 1.41 24.47 -3.98
CA ASN A 132 2.75 24.78 -4.46
C ASN A 132 3.67 24.98 -3.25
N ASP A 133 4.18 23.88 -2.67
CA ASP A 133 4.95 23.81 -1.41
C ASP A 133 4.14 24.11 -0.12
N ARG A 134 3.22 25.08 -0.18
CA ARG A 134 2.25 25.35 0.89
C ARG A 134 0.83 25.41 0.30
N PRO A 135 -0.14 24.72 0.92
CA PRO A 135 -1.55 24.84 0.56
C PRO A 135 -2.07 26.27 0.67
N ILE A 136 -2.79 26.73 -0.35
CA ILE A 136 -3.51 28.01 -0.37
C ILE A 136 -4.99 27.71 -0.32
N PHE A 137 -5.70 28.27 0.64
CA PHE A 137 -7.11 28.00 0.87
C PHE A 137 -7.98 29.23 0.56
N GLN A 138 -9.19 28.99 0.09
CA GLN A 138 -10.28 29.93 0.13
C GLN A 138 -11.20 29.56 1.29
N ILE A 139 -11.43 30.49 2.20
CA ILE A 139 -12.33 30.31 3.36
C ILE A 139 -13.46 31.34 3.27
N ASP A 140 -14.59 31.06 3.92
CA ASP A 140 -15.66 32.04 4.00
C ASP A 140 -15.30 33.16 5.00
N ALA A 141 -15.48 34.42 4.61
CA ALA A 141 -15.09 35.58 5.40
C ALA A 141 -15.87 35.67 6.72
N SER A 142 -17.09 35.12 6.78
CA SER A 142 -17.83 34.99 8.04
C SER A 142 -17.11 34.13 9.09
N ASP A 143 -16.20 33.27 8.66
CA ASP A 143 -15.37 32.48 9.57
C ASP A 143 -14.24 33.29 10.20
N THR A 144 -13.79 34.35 9.56
CA THR A 144 -12.61 35.12 9.99
C THR A 144 -12.97 36.51 10.50
N SER A 145 -13.99 37.13 9.89
CA SER A 145 -14.51 38.44 10.24
C SER A 145 -16.05 38.43 10.19
N PRO A 146 -16.72 38.44 11.36
CA PRO A 146 -18.18 38.48 11.44
C PRO A 146 -18.80 39.71 10.74
N SER A 147 -17.99 40.74 10.45
CA SER A 147 -18.42 41.98 9.82
C SER A 147 -18.53 41.91 8.29
N SER A 148 -18.16 40.79 7.66
CA SER A 148 -18.20 40.61 6.20
C SER A 148 -18.86 39.29 5.76
N PRO A 149 -20.16 39.08 6.05
CA PRO A 149 -20.87 37.87 5.65
C PRO A 149 -20.95 37.75 4.12
N GLY A 150 -20.79 36.53 3.59
CA GLY A 150 -20.96 36.22 2.17
C GLY A 150 -19.80 36.60 1.25
N ARG A 151 -18.64 37.01 1.79
CA ARG A 151 -17.39 37.15 1.03
C ARG A 151 -16.53 35.93 1.27
N SER A 152 -15.63 35.60 0.34
CA SER A 152 -14.56 34.63 0.58
C SER A 152 -13.22 35.34 0.71
N GLU A 153 -12.36 34.84 1.59
CA GLU A 153 -11.01 35.33 1.82
C GLU A 153 -9.98 34.28 1.39
N ILE A 154 -8.82 34.74 0.94
CA ILE A 154 -7.69 33.86 0.61
C ILE A 154 -6.84 33.70 1.87
N TYR A 155 -6.80 32.49 2.39
CA TYR A 155 -6.05 32.14 3.59
C TYR A 155 -4.68 31.57 3.22
N VAL A 156 -3.63 32.31 3.59
CA VAL A 156 -2.22 31.95 3.44
C VAL A 156 -1.54 32.00 4.82
N GLY A 157 -2.00 31.16 5.73
CA GLY A 157 -1.56 31.12 7.13
C GLY A 157 -0.99 29.77 7.56
N SER A 158 -0.72 29.64 8.85
CA SER A 158 -0.38 28.36 9.47
C SER A 158 -1.65 27.57 9.74
N TYR A 159 -1.62 26.28 9.42
CA TYR A 159 -2.67 25.33 9.77
C TYR A 159 -2.04 24.18 10.56
N ASP A 160 -2.84 23.58 11.43
CA ASP A 160 -2.40 22.45 12.25
C ASP A 160 -2.70 21.12 11.55
N ALA A 161 -3.83 21.03 10.85
CA ALA A 161 -4.23 19.85 10.11
C ALA A 161 -5.19 20.19 8.96
N ILE A 162 -5.21 19.32 7.95
CA ILE A 162 -6.17 19.31 6.85
C ILE A 162 -7.00 18.04 6.99
N LEU A 163 -8.31 18.19 7.07
CA LEU A 163 -9.27 17.10 7.15
C LEU A 163 -9.92 16.93 5.78
N LEU A 164 -9.65 15.78 5.16
CA LEU A 164 -10.21 15.40 3.87
C LEU A 164 -11.41 14.49 4.09
N PRO A 165 -12.50 14.64 3.33
CA PRO A 165 -13.69 13.79 3.48
C PRO A 165 -13.44 12.34 3.08
N GLU A 166 -12.61 12.10 2.05
CA GLU A 166 -12.33 10.76 1.52
C GLU A 166 -10.98 10.70 0.80
N ILE A 167 -10.52 9.49 0.44
CA ILE A 167 -9.36 9.32 -0.43
C ILE A 167 -9.84 9.48 -1.88
N PRO A 168 -9.27 10.39 -2.69
CA PRO A 168 -9.63 10.55 -4.09
C PRO A 168 -9.40 9.27 -4.90
N GLU A 169 -10.25 9.04 -5.89
CA GLU A 169 -10.09 7.92 -6.81
C GLU A 169 -8.75 7.96 -7.55
N GLY A 170 -8.23 6.77 -7.89
CA GLY A 170 -7.00 6.60 -8.64
C GLY A 170 -5.71 6.71 -7.82
N LEU A 171 -5.78 7.14 -6.55
CA LEU A 171 -4.63 7.03 -5.65
C LEU A 171 -4.53 5.63 -5.04
N ARG A 172 -3.34 5.04 -5.05
CA ARG A 172 -3.08 3.71 -4.51
C ARG A 172 -2.29 3.80 -3.20
N PRO A 173 -2.60 3.00 -2.18
CA PRO A 173 -1.83 2.99 -0.93
C PRO A 173 -0.43 2.41 -1.10
N GLN A 174 -0.22 1.59 -2.14
CA GLN A 174 1.03 0.91 -2.40
C GLN A 174 1.26 0.70 -3.90
N PRO A 175 2.52 0.58 -4.34
CA PRO A 175 2.88 0.28 -5.72
C PRO A 175 2.12 -0.93 -6.25
N THR A 176 1.50 -0.77 -7.41
CA THR A 176 0.72 -1.83 -8.04
C THR A 176 1.01 -1.87 -9.53
N LEU A 177 1.34 -3.06 -10.02
CA LEU A 177 1.53 -3.34 -11.43
C LEU A 177 0.24 -3.94 -12.00
N LEU A 178 -0.20 -3.42 -13.14
CA LEU A 178 -1.39 -3.88 -13.84
C LEU A 178 -0.97 -4.62 -15.10
N TRP A 179 -1.34 -5.90 -15.19
CA TRP A 179 -1.04 -6.73 -16.35
C TRP A 179 -2.31 -7.22 -17.00
N LEU A 180 -2.45 -6.96 -18.30
CA LEU A 180 -3.44 -7.65 -19.11
C LEU A 180 -2.83 -8.98 -19.54
N VAL A 181 -3.36 -10.10 -19.06
CA VAL A 181 -2.82 -11.43 -19.32
C VAL A 181 -3.80 -12.25 -20.14
N ASP A 182 -3.31 -13.05 -21.08
CA ASP A 182 -4.05 -14.09 -21.79
C ASP A 182 -3.58 -15.45 -21.27
N ASN A 183 -4.47 -16.12 -20.53
CA ASN A 183 -4.23 -17.48 -20.05
C ASN A 183 -5.01 -18.50 -20.88
N ARG A 184 -4.29 -19.38 -21.56
CA ARG A 184 -4.84 -20.50 -22.35
C ARG A 184 -4.66 -21.86 -21.66
N GLY A 185 -4.00 -21.87 -20.50
CA GLY A 185 -3.61 -23.05 -19.74
C GLY A 185 -4.54 -23.35 -18.56
N GLN A 186 -3.98 -23.94 -17.52
CA GLN A 186 -4.68 -24.21 -16.26
C GLN A 186 -4.90 -22.92 -15.44
N GLU A 187 -5.72 -22.96 -14.40
CA GLU A 187 -6.01 -21.76 -13.60
C GLU A 187 -4.89 -21.40 -12.63
N GLN A 188 -4.21 -22.40 -12.07
CA GLN A 188 -3.18 -22.19 -11.06
C GLN A 188 -1.81 -22.00 -11.72
N HIS A 189 -1.22 -20.83 -11.52
CA HIS A 189 0.10 -20.49 -12.05
C HIS A 189 1.06 -20.12 -10.94
N LYS A 190 2.23 -20.74 -10.95
CA LYS A 190 3.40 -20.25 -10.25
C LYS A 190 4.06 -19.25 -11.20
N VAL A 191 4.07 -17.97 -10.85
CA VAL A 191 4.54 -16.85 -11.69
C VAL A 191 5.80 -16.28 -11.06
N GLU A 192 6.88 -16.24 -11.83
CA GLU A 192 8.09 -15.54 -11.46
C GLU A 192 8.05 -14.11 -12.01
N VAL A 193 8.41 -13.16 -11.15
CA VAL A 193 8.47 -11.74 -11.43
C VAL A 193 9.85 -11.24 -11.01
N SER A 194 10.56 -10.63 -11.95
CA SER A 194 11.89 -10.06 -11.72
C SER A 194 11.91 -8.59 -12.10
N TYR A 195 12.48 -7.74 -11.24
CA TYR A 195 12.60 -6.31 -11.48
C TYR A 195 13.75 -5.69 -10.69
N LEU A 196 14.26 -4.56 -11.19
CA LEU A 196 15.21 -3.73 -10.48
C LEU A 196 14.48 -2.78 -9.54
N ALA A 197 15.00 -2.62 -8.33
CA ALA A 197 14.56 -1.62 -7.37
C ALA A 197 15.74 -0.75 -6.93
N GLY A 198 15.48 0.53 -6.68
CA GLY A 198 16.46 1.49 -6.20
C GLY A 198 16.47 1.67 -4.67
N ASN A 199 17.35 2.54 -4.19
CA ASN A 199 17.50 2.93 -2.80
C ASN A 199 17.78 1.77 -1.81
N ILE A 200 18.44 0.71 -2.29
CA ILE A 200 18.87 -0.41 -1.44
C ILE A 200 20.24 -0.07 -0.86
N ASN A 201 20.28 0.25 0.44
CA ASN A 201 21.50 0.52 1.20
C ASN A 201 21.79 -0.65 2.16
N TRP A 202 23.06 -0.97 2.37
CA TRP A 202 23.54 -2.03 3.26
C TRP A 202 24.73 -1.57 4.09
#